data_AF-A0A7Z0Y358-F1
#
_entry.id   AF-A0A7Z0Y358-F1
#
_cell.length_a   1.000
_cell.length_b   1.000
_cell.length_c   1.000
_cell.angle_alpha   90.00
_cell.angle_beta   90.00
_cell.angle_gamma   90.00
#
_symmetry.space_group_name_H-M   'P 1'
#
loop_
_entity.id
_entity.type
_entity.pdbx_description
1 polymer ?
#
loop_
_entity_poly.entity_id
_entity_poly.type
_entity_poly.pdbx_seq_one_letter_code
_entity_poly.pdbx_strand_id
1 'polypeptide(L)'
;MKDFRYFLKECYINSRALVIGINKYKNISPLAYAVNDALEIKSLLINEFDFEESNISFLLDENATKENILRAFSRLTRDDVELDERIFIFYAGHGETRTGIYGEVGFLVPHDAITDDLSTFIRWDELTKNAELIRAKHILFIMDACYGGLALTRGIGPGSTRFLNDMMLRYSRQVLTAGKADETVADSGGPLPNHSVFTGHLIEGLKGKAFTENGVLTANGLMTYVYNKVSNDKSSNQSPHYGYIDGDGDFIFKSPSWSSVNSGEIMDNDRLISVPYFQEEFSPLKTEDKIRKTKQLLANDSSSIELHDFVIDEVKNFLSETSEDFFSVNGQFAKEELLERISKYENISKNIIPMVSCVSYWAREIHIPLLSKALARATDRLERGGGLTIWLNLRWYPLIMQFYALGIAAFENKKYDTLFNIFFIKLDSSLSDNGKPLYFSEAISNAILELVRQDVFKQLPGLERHYVPMSEHLHTILQPLIDDTLFIGKNYENAFDDFECFFALVIADLHNQQERTVWGPVGRFGWKEKRSYNSPLSNMIKEAKEQGINWAPLKCGFFGGDISRFSLVADEYLKIISGLHWY
;
A
#
# COMPACT_ATOMS: atom_id res chain seq x y z
N MET A 1 -9.28 25.32 12.29
CA MET A 1 -9.85 24.21 13.08
C MET A 1 -9.05 24.16 14.38
N LYS A 2 -9.69 24.31 15.55
CA LYS A 2 -8.97 24.24 16.85
C LYS A 2 -8.47 22.80 17.02
N ASP A 3 -7.21 22.62 17.40
CA ASP A 3 -6.61 21.32 17.61
C ASP A 3 -7.29 20.62 18.80
N PHE A 4 -8.24 19.72 18.52
CA PHE A 4 -9.08 19.05 19.53
C PHE A 4 -8.28 18.13 20.46
N ARG A 5 -7.02 17.80 20.10
CA ARG A 5 -6.12 16.93 20.86
C ARG A 5 -5.87 17.40 22.30
N TYR A 6 -6.04 18.68 22.60
CA TYR A 6 -5.88 19.23 23.96
C TYR A 6 -7.13 19.09 24.86
N PHE A 7 -8.28 18.65 24.33
CA PHE A 7 -9.54 18.55 25.07
C PHE A 7 -10.02 17.11 25.31
N LEU A 8 -9.46 16.13 24.60
CA LEU A 8 -9.86 14.73 24.70
C LEU A 8 -9.15 14.03 25.86
N LYS A 9 -9.84 13.09 26.49
CA LYS A 9 -9.34 12.22 27.56
C LYS A 9 -9.00 10.85 27.02
N GLU A 10 -8.12 10.12 27.71
CA GLU A 10 -7.77 8.72 27.39
C GLU A 10 -8.84 7.71 27.88
N CYS A 11 -10.08 8.15 28.08
CA CYS A 11 -11.21 7.31 28.49
C CYS A 11 -12.52 7.78 27.83
N TYR A 12 -13.56 6.95 27.90
CA TYR A 12 -14.92 7.39 27.57
C TYR A 12 -15.65 7.83 28.83
N ILE A 13 -16.38 8.95 28.74
CA ILE A 13 -17.23 9.42 29.83
C ILE A 13 -18.66 8.88 29.74
N ASN A 14 -19.12 8.55 28.53
CA ASN A 14 -20.41 7.91 28.30
C ASN A 14 -20.40 7.11 26.99
N SER A 15 -21.31 6.14 26.89
CA SER A 15 -21.50 5.27 25.73
C SER A 15 -22.96 5.31 25.30
N ARG A 16 -23.22 5.65 24.03
CA ARG A 16 -24.58 5.69 23.47
C ARG A 16 -24.72 4.71 22.32
N ALA A 17 -25.92 4.17 22.12
CA ALA A 17 -26.15 3.30 20.99
C ALA A 17 -27.50 3.55 20.29
N LEU A 18 -27.53 3.27 19.00
CA LEU A 18 -28.74 3.14 18.20
C LEU A 18 -28.76 1.73 17.61
N VAL A 19 -29.68 0.90 18.06
CA VAL A 19 -29.77 -0.51 17.66
C VAL A 19 -31.12 -0.76 17.00
N ILE A 20 -31.08 -1.19 15.75
CA ILE A 20 -32.26 -1.33 14.87
C ILE A 20 -32.31 -2.77 14.33
N GLY A 21 -33.47 -3.42 14.42
CA GLY A 21 -33.69 -4.76 13.87
C GLY A 21 -35.08 -4.89 13.26
N ILE A 22 -35.16 -5.24 11.98
CA ILE A 22 -36.43 -5.25 11.25
C ILE A 22 -36.63 -6.61 10.59
N ASN A 23 -37.57 -7.39 11.13
CA ASN A 23 -38.03 -8.64 10.53
C ASN A 23 -39.30 -8.40 9.73
N LYS A 24 -40.25 -7.65 10.29
CA LYS A 24 -41.55 -7.42 9.68
C LYS A 24 -41.51 -6.10 8.93
N TYR A 25 -41.82 -6.16 7.65
CA TYR A 25 -41.96 -4.99 6.79
C TYR A 25 -43.42 -4.83 6.37
N LYS A 26 -43.87 -3.59 6.22
CA LYS A 26 -45.25 -3.31 5.83
C LYS A 26 -45.56 -3.70 4.39
N ASN A 27 -44.62 -3.43 3.47
CA ASN A 27 -44.81 -3.61 2.02
C ASN A 27 -43.74 -4.49 1.36
N ILE A 28 -42.81 -5.04 2.15
CA ILE A 28 -41.65 -5.81 1.67
C ILE A 28 -41.67 -7.19 2.34
N SER A 29 -41.05 -8.18 1.74
CA SER A 29 -40.94 -9.54 2.31
C SER A 29 -40.25 -9.52 3.68
N PRO A 30 -40.72 -10.30 4.66
CA PRO A 30 -40.13 -10.31 5.99
C PRO A 30 -38.77 -11.02 6.02
N LEU A 31 -37.98 -10.69 7.05
CA LEU A 31 -36.76 -11.37 7.46
C LEU A 31 -37.00 -12.19 8.74
N ALA A 32 -36.12 -13.15 9.02
CA ALA A 32 -36.26 -14.06 10.16
C ALA A 32 -35.46 -13.64 11.40
N TYR A 33 -34.25 -13.09 11.23
CA TYR A 33 -33.26 -13.02 12.32
C TYR A 33 -32.88 -11.61 12.78
N ALA A 34 -33.19 -10.55 12.01
CA ALA A 34 -32.76 -9.18 12.30
C ALA A 34 -33.21 -8.66 13.68
N VAL A 35 -34.40 -9.05 14.15
CA VAL A 35 -34.86 -8.70 15.51
C VAL A 35 -34.05 -9.44 16.58
N ASN A 36 -33.73 -10.72 16.37
CA ASN A 36 -32.95 -11.50 17.32
C ASN A 36 -31.49 -11.02 17.37
N ASP A 37 -30.93 -10.68 16.22
CA ASP A 37 -29.64 -10.02 16.05
C ASP A 37 -29.55 -8.73 16.88
N ALA A 38 -30.54 -7.83 16.72
CA ALA A 38 -30.61 -6.57 17.45
C ALA A 38 -30.77 -6.76 18.98
N LEU A 39 -31.55 -7.76 19.41
CA LEU A 39 -31.72 -8.09 20.83
C LEU A 39 -30.41 -8.55 21.49
N GLU A 40 -29.69 -9.46 20.83
CA GLU A 40 -28.43 -9.99 21.36
C GLU A 40 -27.34 -8.90 21.42
N ILE A 41 -27.26 -8.05 20.39
CA ILE A 41 -26.35 -6.90 20.38
C ILE A 41 -26.66 -5.93 21.52
N LYS A 42 -27.94 -5.57 21.73
CA LYS A 42 -28.34 -4.74 22.88
C LYS A 42 -27.89 -5.37 24.20
N SER A 43 -28.12 -6.67 24.37
CA SER A 43 -27.74 -7.42 25.57
C SER A 43 -26.22 -7.35 25.82
N LEU A 44 -25.41 -7.56 24.78
CA LEU A 44 -23.95 -7.49 24.88
C LEU A 44 -23.45 -6.10 25.24
N LEU A 45 -23.99 -5.05 24.63
CA LEU A 45 -23.59 -3.67 24.93
C LEU A 45 -23.81 -3.34 26.41
N ILE A 46 -24.93 -3.77 26.99
CA ILE A 46 -25.26 -3.54 28.40
C ILE A 46 -24.39 -4.42 29.32
N ASN A 47 -24.32 -5.71 29.05
CA ASN A 47 -23.76 -6.68 30.00
C ASN A 47 -22.23 -6.77 29.95
N GLU A 48 -21.60 -6.49 28.81
CA GLU A 48 -20.16 -6.73 28.60
C GLU A 48 -19.34 -5.46 28.34
N PHE A 49 -19.99 -4.38 27.93
CA PHE A 49 -19.33 -3.15 27.45
C PHE A 49 -19.81 -1.87 28.14
N ASP A 50 -20.54 -1.95 29.25
CA ASP A 50 -20.91 -0.81 30.09
C ASP A 50 -21.72 0.30 29.36
N PHE A 51 -22.59 -0.08 28.42
CA PHE A 51 -23.58 0.85 27.88
C PHE A 51 -24.78 0.92 28.80
N GLU A 52 -25.10 2.11 29.30
CA GLU A 52 -26.33 2.32 30.08
C GLU A 52 -27.56 2.11 29.19
N GLU A 53 -28.52 1.32 29.67
CA GLU A 53 -29.73 1.02 28.90
C GLU A 53 -30.51 2.28 28.49
N SER A 54 -30.51 3.33 29.32
CA SER A 54 -31.13 4.63 29.02
C SER A 54 -30.48 5.36 27.84
N ASN A 55 -29.24 5.04 27.51
CA ASN A 55 -28.47 5.64 26.41
C ASN A 55 -28.55 4.80 25.12
N ILE A 56 -29.35 3.72 25.12
CA ILE A 56 -29.60 2.88 23.94
C ILE A 56 -30.98 3.19 23.36
N SER A 57 -31.00 3.79 22.18
CA SER A 57 -32.21 3.87 21.36
C SER A 57 -32.41 2.54 20.64
N PHE A 58 -33.49 1.83 20.96
CA PHE A 58 -33.77 0.49 20.45
C PHE A 58 -35.07 0.49 19.63
N LEU A 59 -34.98 0.17 18.34
CA LEU A 59 -36.11 0.19 17.40
C LEU A 59 -36.25 -1.17 16.71
N LEU A 60 -37.42 -1.79 16.89
CA LEU A 60 -37.74 -3.09 16.29
C LEU A 60 -39.01 -3.03 15.44
N ASP A 61 -39.02 -3.76 14.33
CA ASP A 61 -40.17 -3.96 13.44
C ASP A 61 -40.96 -2.65 13.20
N GLU A 62 -42.23 -2.59 13.60
CA GLU A 62 -43.14 -1.46 13.42
C GLU A 62 -42.67 -0.14 14.03
N ASN A 63 -41.75 -0.19 15.00
CA ASN A 63 -41.16 1.02 15.59
C ASN A 63 -39.99 1.56 14.76
N ALA A 64 -39.40 0.76 13.87
CA ALA A 64 -38.28 1.13 13.02
C ALA A 64 -38.74 1.78 11.70
N THR A 65 -39.62 2.78 11.81
CA THR A 65 -40.04 3.62 10.68
C THR A 65 -38.93 4.58 10.26
N LYS A 66 -38.98 5.09 9.02
CA LYS A 66 -38.02 6.09 8.53
C LYS A 66 -37.91 7.26 9.51
N GLU A 67 -39.05 7.77 9.95
CA GLU A 67 -39.13 8.90 10.88
C GLU A 67 -38.47 8.58 12.23
N ASN A 68 -38.78 7.43 12.81
CA ASN A 68 -38.23 7.06 14.12
C ASN A 68 -36.72 6.81 14.08
N ILE A 69 -36.22 6.18 13.01
CA ILE A 69 -34.78 5.96 12.81
C ILE A 69 -34.05 7.30 12.71
N LEU A 70 -34.51 8.21 11.84
CA LEU A 70 -33.90 9.53 11.68
C LEU A 70 -34.01 10.39 12.95
N ARG A 71 -35.14 10.28 13.67
CA ARG A 71 -35.33 10.95 14.96
C ARG A 71 -34.36 10.42 16.01
N ALA A 72 -34.14 9.11 16.08
CA ALA A 72 -33.20 8.51 17.00
C ALA A 72 -31.76 8.89 16.66
N PHE A 73 -31.40 8.88 15.37
CA PHE A 73 -30.09 9.35 14.90
C PHE A 73 -29.85 10.83 15.24
N SER A 74 -30.85 11.69 15.01
CA SER A 74 -30.77 13.13 15.33
C SER A 74 -30.67 13.43 16.83
N ARG A 75 -31.00 12.48 17.72
CA ARG A 75 -30.74 12.65 19.16
C ARG A 75 -29.23 12.58 19.47
N LEU A 76 -28.45 11.91 18.63
CA LEU A 76 -27.00 11.79 18.77
C LEU A 76 -26.25 13.06 18.34
N THR A 77 -26.93 14.00 17.68
CA THR A 77 -26.36 15.29 17.27
C THR A 77 -26.66 16.42 18.26
N ARG A 78 -27.27 16.10 19.41
CA ARG A 78 -27.67 17.09 20.42
C ARG A 78 -26.48 17.56 21.25
N ASP A 79 -26.61 18.73 21.84
CA ASP A 79 -25.56 19.36 22.65
C ASP A 79 -25.19 18.59 23.92
N ASP A 80 -26.06 17.69 24.39
CA ASP A 80 -25.79 16.80 25.53
C ASP A 80 -24.82 15.65 25.18
N VAL A 81 -24.47 15.47 23.91
CA VAL A 81 -23.41 14.55 23.48
C VAL A 81 -22.06 15.25 23.62
N GLU A 82 -21.25 14.76 24.55
CA GLU A 82 -19.93 15.31 24.85
C GLU A 82 -18.82 14.73 23.95
N LEU A 83 -17.65 15.38 23.94
CA LEU A 83 -16.53 15.02 23.08
C LEU A 83 -15.94 13.64 23.43
N ASP A 84 -15.83 13.29 24.71
CA ASP A 84 -15.24 12.02 25.15
C ASP A 84 -16.23 10.85 25.16
N GLU A 85 -17.34 10.95 24.42
CA GLU A 85 -18.29 9.84 24.27
C GLU A 85 -17.94 8.92 23.10
N ARG A 86 -18.50 7.70 23.14
CA ARG A 86 -18.52 6.77 22.00
C ARG A 86 -19.94 6.42 21.61
N ILE A 87 -20.14 6.25 20.30
CA ILE A 87 -21.46 5.92 19.74
C ILE A 87 -21.37 4.65 18.91
N PHE A 88 -22.24 3.69 19.21
CA PHE A 88 -22.37 2.44 18.48
C PHE A 88 -23.71 2.39 17.73
N ILE A 89 -23.69 2.23 16.42
CA ILE A 89 -24.89 2.20 15.59
C ILE A 89 -24.97 0.85 14.89
N PHE A 90 -26.01 0.07 15.20
CA PHE A 90 -26.27 -1.24 14.62
C PHE A 90 -27.59 -1.23 13.85
N TYR A 91 -27.56 -1.79 12.66
CA TYR A 91 -28.73 -1.98 11.81
C TYR A 91 -28.73 -3.39 11.25
N ALA A 92 -29.80 -4.14 11.48
CA ALA A 92 -30.08 -5.40 10.82
C ALA A 92 -31.43 -5.30 10.08
N GLY A 93 -31.41 -5.59 8.78
CA GLY A 93 -32.59 -5.52 7.93
C GLY A 93 -32.25 -5.52 6.44
N HIS A 94 -33.27 -5.29 5.61
CA HIS A 94 -33.10 -5.07 4.19
C HIS A 94 -32.25 -3.82 3.92
N GLY A 95 -31.42 -3.96 2.90
CA GLY A 95 -30.69 -2.87 2.26
C GLY A 95 -30.90 -2.96 0.75
N GLU A 96 -30.83 -1.83 0.08
CA GLU A 96 -31.03 -1.72 -1.37
C GLU A 96 -29.85 -0.98 -1.99
N THR A 97 -29.38 -1.43 -3.15
CA THR A 97 -28.34 -0.73 -3.90
C THR A 97 -28.89 -0.23 -5.22
N ARG A 98 -28.63 1.03 -5.55
CA ARG A 98 -28.96 1.60 -6.85
C ARG A 98 -27.70 2.05 -7.56
N THR A 99 -27.53 1.62 -8.81
CA THR A 99 -26.44 2.08 -9.67
C THR A 99 -26.72 3.49 -10.16
N GLY A 100 -25.92 4.45 -9.72
CA GLY A 100 -25.91 5.82 -10.21
C GLY A 100 -24.82 6.05 -11.26
N ILE A 101 -24.79 7.25 -11.84
CA ILE A 101 -23.78 7.68 -12.83
C ILE A 101 -22.36 7.66 -12.24
N TYR A 102 -22.24 7.95 -10.94
CA TYR A 102 -20.96 8.06 -10.23
C TYR A 102 -20.61 6.84 -9.39
N GLY A 103 -21.36 5.74 -9.55
CA GLY A 103 -21.18 4.51 -8.78
C GLY A 103 -22.45 4.06 -8.05
N GLU A 104 -22.31 2.99 -7.27
CA GLU A 104 -23.38 2.39 -6.49
C GLU A 104 -23.73 3.26 -5.26
N VAL A 105 -25.03 3.40 -4.97
CA VAL A 105 -25.54 4.11 -3.79
C VAL A 105 -26.37 3.14 -2.94
N GLY A 106 -26.00 3.01 -1.67
CA GLY A 106 -26.70 2.19 -0.69
C GLY A 106 -27.85 2.91 0.00
N PHE A 107 -28.90 2.15 0.30
CA PHE A 107 -30.06 2.58 1.06
C PHE A 107 -30.39 1.56 2.14
N LEU A 108 -30.72 2.05 3.34
CA LEU A 108 -31.36 1.27 4.38
C LEU A 108 -32.87 1.31 4.14
N VAL A 109 -33.54 0.18 4.42
CA VAL A 109 -34.96 -0.02 4.18
C VAL A 109 -35.72 -0.02 5.52
N PRO A 110 -36.44 1.05 5.88
CA PRO A 110 -37.26 1.08 7.08
C PRO A 110 -38.49 0.16 7.02
N HIS A 111 -39.14 -0.09 8.15
CA HIS A 111 -40.36 -0.91 8.22
C HIS A 111 -41.47 -0.45 7.28
N ASP A 112 -41.64 0.88 7.15
CA ASP A 112 -42.66 1.56 6.37
C ASP A 112 -42.24 1.86 4.92
N ALA A 113 -41.10 1.33 4.47
CA ALA A 113 -40.62 1.50 3.10
C ALA A 113 -41.60 0.92 2.06
N ILE A 114 -41.62 1.54 0.88
CA ILE A 114 -42.44 1.15 -0.28
C ILE A 114 -41.49 0.87 -1.44
N THR A 115 -41.48 -0.36 -1.96
CA THR A 115 -40.48 -0.88 -2.92
C THR A 115 -40.16 0.05 -4.11
N ASP A 116 -41.17 0.74 -4.64
CA ASP A 116 -41.04 1.63 -5.81
C ASP A 116 -40.88 3.12 -5.47
N ASP A 117 -40.76 3.47 -4.19
CA ASP A 117 -40.59 4.85 -3.72
C ASP A 117 -39.34 4.98 -2.83
N LEU A 118 -38.20 5.29 -3.46
CA LEU A 118 -36.91 5.53 -2.79
C LEU A 118 -36.97 6.67 -1.77
N SER A 119 -37.97 7.56 -1.83
CA SER A 119 -38.13 8.62 -0.83
C SER A 119 -38.53 8.08 0.55
N THR A 120 -39.02 6.83 0.62
CA THR A 120 -39.31 6.12 1.86
C THR A 120 -38.10 5.39 2.45
N PHE A 121 -36.97 5.36 1.72
CA PHE A 121 -35.73 4.71 2.14
C PHE A 121 -34.82 5.72 2.83
N ILE A 122 -33.80 5.25 3.56
CA ILE A 122 -32.77 6.10 4.16
C ILE A 122 -31.50 5.92 3.36
N ARG A 123 -31.05 6.99 2.71
CA ARG A 123 -29.84 6.97 1.89
C ARG A 123 -28.60 6.92 2.80
N TRP A 124 -27.71 5.96 2.56
CA TRP A 124 -26.58 5.65 3.44
C TRP A 124 -25.55 6.78 3.53
N ASP A 125 -25.19 7.38 2.40
CA ASP A 125 -24.21 8.48 2.38
C ASP A 125 -24.76 9.75 3.04
N GLU A 126 -26.07 9.97 3.02
CA GLU A 126 -26.70 11.07 3.79
C GLU A 126 -26.63 10.80 5.30
N LEU A 127 -26.95 9.59 5.75
CA LEU A 127 -26.87 9.22 7.15
C LEU A 127 -25.45 9.38 7.70
N THR A 128 -24.45 8.92 6.96
CA THR A 128 -23.04 9.00 7.35
C THR A 128 -22.47 10.40 7.25
N LYS A 129 -22.82 11.20 6.23
CA LYS A 129 -22.45 12.62 6.18
C LYS A 129 -23.03 13.38 7.37
N ASN A 130 -24.28 13.12 7.73
CA ASN A 130 -24.90 13.75 8.91
C ASN A 130 -24.23 13.39 10.24
N ALA A 131 -23.39 12.34 10.27
CA ALA A 131 -22.58 12.02 11.44
C ALA A 131 -21.49 13.07 11.74
N GLU A 132 -21.16 13.95 10.78
CA GLU A 132 -20.25 15.09 11.02
C GLU A 132 -20.76 16.05 12.11
N LEU A 133 -22.08 16.08 12.32
CA LEU A 133 -22.74 16.89 13.35
C LEU A 133 -22.61 16.29 14.75
N ILE A 134 -22.17 15.04 14.87
CA ILE A 134 -22.03 14.34 16.14
C ILE A 134 -20.66 14.67 16.76
N ARG A 135 -20.71 15.19 17.99
CA ARG A 135 -19.52 15.66 18.73
C ARG A 135 -18.67 14.55 19.33
N ALA A 136 -19.27 13.40 19.63
CA ALA A 136 -18.58 12.25 20.24
C ALA A 136 -17.31 11.88 19.47
N LYS A 137 -16.19 11.64 20.15
CA LYS A 137 -14.90 11.39 19.49
C LYS A 137 -14.89 10.13 18.65
N HIS A 138 -15.68 9.12 19.00
CA HIS A 138 -15.72 7.84 18.28
C HIS A 138 -17.14 7.41 17.91
N ILE A 139 -17.32 7.00 16.65
CA ILE A 139 -18.56 6.42 16.13
C ILE A 139 -18.23 5.15 15.37
N LEU A 140 -18.96 4.06 15.64
CA LEU A 140 -18.86 2.81 14.91
C LEU A 140 -20.22 2.42 14.34
N PHE A 141 -20.29 2.27 13.02
CA PHE A 141 -21.45 1.78 12.30
C PHE A 141 -21.28 0.29 11.96
N ILE A 142 -22.22 -0.55 12.36
CA ILE A 142 -22.27 -1.98 12.02
C ILE A 142 -23.57 -2.29 11.28
N MET A 143 -23.48 -2.54 9.98
CA MET A 143 -24.63 -2.66 9.08
C MET A 143 -24.77 -4.09 8.53
N ASP A 144 -25.71 -4.84 9.09
CA ASP A 144 -26.13 -6.15 8.59
C ASP A 144 -27.26 -5.98 7.56
N ALA A 145 -26.88 -5.44 6.41
CA ALA A 145 -27.77 -5.16 5.29
C ALA A 145 -27.01 -5.20 3.97
N CYS A 146 -27.71 -5.53 2.89
CA CYS A 146 -27.14 -5.55 1.55
C CYS A 146 -27.00 -4.12 1.00
N TYR A 147 -25.78 -3.62 0.84
CA TYR A 147 -25.57 -2.43 0.02
C TYR A 147 -24.18 -2.40 -0.64
N GLY A 148 -24.10 -1.87 -1.86
CA GLY A 148 -22.87 -1.67 -2.63
C GLY A 148 -22.34 -0.22 -2.58
N GLY A 149 -21.11 -0.02 -3.05
CA GLY A 149 -20.53 1.31 -3.30
C GLY A 149 -19.53 1.83 -2.27
N LEU A 150 -19.06 0.99 -1.35
CA LEU A 150 -18.03 1.38 -0.39
C LEU A 150 -16.64 0.95 -0.88
N ALA A 151 -15.83 1.93 -1.27
CA ALA A 151 -14.38 1.76 -1.42
C ALA A 151 -13.71 2.35 -0.17
N LEU A 152 -13.54 1.55 0.87
CA LEU A 152 -12.85 1.93 2.11
C LEU A 152 -11.88 0.82 2.50
N THR A 153 -10.60 1.16 2.71
CA THR A 153 -9.77 0.66 3.81
C THR A 153 -8.51 1.54 3.97
N ARG A 154 -8.23 1.92 5.22
CA ARG A 154 -6.89 2.22 5.77
C ARG A 154 -6.85 1.53 7.12
N GLY A 155 -5.85 0.69 7.37
CA GLY A 155 -5.60 0.07 8.67
C GLY A 155 -4.45 0.78 9.38
N ILE A 156 -4.57 0.97 10.69
CA ILE A 156 -3.47 1.45 11.56
C ILE A 156 -2.90 0.23 12.28
N GLY A 157 -1.57 0.11 12.27
CA GLY A 157 -0.78 -1.01 12.78
C GLY A 157 -0.92 -1.31 14.28
N PRO A 158 -0.30 -2.40 14.78
CA PRO A 158 -0.24 -2.68 16.21
C PRO A 158 0.54 -1.60 16.94
N GLY A 159 0.16 -1.33 18.19
CA GLY A 159 0.94 -0.43 19.03
C GLY A 159 0.78 -0.70 20.51
N SER A 160 1.69 -0.12 21.30
CA SER A 160 1.76 -0.25 22.75
C SER A 160 0.53 0.35 23.45
N THR A 161 0.42 0.23 24.77
CA THR A 161 -0.57 0.98 25.57
C THR A 161 -0.56 2.48 25.21
N ARG A 162 0.61 3.05 24.91
CA ARG A 162 0.76 4.43 24.42
C ARG A 162 0.03 4.67 23.10
N PHE A 163 0.04 3.69 22.20
CA PHE A 163 -0.69 3.77 20.94
C PHE A 163 -2.21 3.66 21.14
N LEU A 164 -2.69 2.79 22.03
CA LEU A 164 -4.11 2.74 22.38
C LEU A 164 -4.60 4.07 22.99
N ASN A 165 -3.78 4.67 23.87
CA ASN A 165 -4.06 5.99 24.42
C ASN A 165 -4.04 7.08 23.33
N ASP A 166 -3.09 7.03 22.40
CA ASP A 166 -3.05 7.94 21.25
C ASP A 166 -4.28 7.77 20.34
N MET A 167 -4.72 6.54 20.05
CA MET A 167 -5.95 6.28 19.29
C MET A 167 -7.20 6.79 20.03
N MET A 168 -7.22 6.76 21.36
CA MET A 168 -8.29 7.32 22.19
C MET A 168 -8.36 8.85 22.20
N LEU A 169 -7.24 9.50 21.89
CA LEU A 169 -7.12 10.96 21.80
C LEU A 169 -7.35 11.48 20.37
N ARG A 170 -7.68 10.59 19.45
CA ARG A 170 -7.98 10.93 18.05
C ARG A 170 -9.47 10.78 17.78
N TYR A 171 -9.90 11.44 16.71
CA TYR A 171 -11.27 11.42 16.23
C TYR A 171 -11.44 10.23 15.28
N SER A 172 -12.54 9.46 15.35
CA SER A 172 -12.77 8.31 14.46
C SER A 172 -14.24 8.03 14.14
N ARG A 173 -14.54 7.76 12.87
CA ARG A 173 -15.82 7.25 12.37
C ARG A 173 -15.51 6.02 11.55
N GLN A 174 -15.93 4.87 12.05
CA GLN A 174 -15.64 3.57 11.44
C GLN A 174 -16.94 2.89 11.01
N VAL A 175 -16.85 2.05 9.99
CA VAL A 175 -17.98 1.28 9.47
C VAL A 175 -17.56 -0.15 9.19
N LEU A 176 -18.46 -1.10 9.47
CA LEU A 176 -18.43 -2.49 9.02
C LEU A 176 -19.79 -2.86 8.45
N THR A 177 -19.79 -3.56 7.34
CA THR A 177 -21.00 -3.89 6.57
C THR A 177 -20.96 -5.35 6.16
N ALA A 178 -22.13 -5.96 6.07
CA ALA A 178 -22.28 -7.31 5.50
C ALA A 178 -22.04 -7.33 3.97
N GLY A 179 -22.32 -6.22 3.27
CA GLY A 179 -22.12 -6.08 1.83
C GLY A 179 -23.13 -6.83 0.97
N LYS A 180 -22.86 -6.96 -0.34
CA LYS A 180 -23.77 -7.64 -1.29
C LYS A 180 -23.86 -9.13 -0.92
N ALA A 181 -25.08 -9.62 -0.77
CA ALA A 181 -25.42 -11.04 -0.82
C ALA A 181 -26.28 -11.24 -2.07
N ASP A 182 -25.96 -12.22 -2.91
CA ASP A 182 -26.92 -12.67 -3.92
C ASP A 182 -28.15 -13.21 -3.18
N GLU A 183 -29.34 -12.72 -3.56
CA GLU A 183 -30.65 -13.12 -3.02
C GLU A 183 -30.85 -14.63 -3.20
N THR A 184 -30.30 -15.48 -2.32
CA THR A 184 -30.68 -16.90 -2.13
C THR A 184 -29.81 -17.60 -1.08
N VAL A 185 -29.67 -17.05 0.12
CA VAL A 185 -29.43 -17.92 1.30
C VAL A 185 -30.18 -17.39 2.50
N ALA A 186 -31.50 -17.58 2.46
CA ALA A 186 -32.23 -17.85 3.70
C ALA A 186 -31.93 -19.30 4.11
N ASP A 187 -31.83 -19.51 5.42
CA ASP A 187 -31.76 -20.78 6.14
C ASP A 187 -30.37 -21.38 6.40
N SER A 188 -29.91 -21.11 7.63
CA SER A 188 -29.29 -22.09 8.53
C SER A 188 -27.86 -22.53 8.21
N GLY A 189 -26.91 -21.59 8.22
CA GLY A 189 -25.48 -21.93 8.14
C GLY A 189 -24.55 -21.15 9.07
N GLY A 190 -25.01 -20.03 9.62
CA GLY A 190 -24.18 -19.16 10.46
C GLY A 190 -23.70 -19.84 11.76
N PRO A 191 -22.69 -19.27 12.41
CA PRO A 191 -22.03 -19.88 13.58
C PRO A 191 -22.97 -20.00 14.80
N LEU A 192 -24.06 -19.23 14.83
CA LEU A 192 -25.04 -19.21 15.90
C LEU A 192 -26.46 -19.45 15.36
N PRO A 193 -27.28 -20.27 16.05
CA PRO A 193 -28.65 -20.50 15.64
C PRO A 193 -29.48 -19.22 15.80
N ASN A 194 -30.44 -19.00 14.89
CA ASN A 194 -31.34 -17.83 14.87
C ASN A 194 -30.66 -16.47 14.67
N HIS A 195 -29.48 -16.44 14.08
CA HIS A 195 -28.74 -15.22 13.73
C HIS A 195 -28.38 -15.23 12.25
N SER A 196 -28.21 -14.04 11.66
CA SER A 196 -27.57 -13.95 10.34
C SER A 196 -26.12 -14.46 10.41
N VAL A 197 -25.52 -14.83 9.27
CA VAL A 197 -24.12 -15.28 9.23
C VAL A 197 -23.18 -14.16 9.72
N PHE A 198 -23.39 -12.95 9.22
CA PHE A 198 -22.65 -11.75 9.61
C PHE A 198 -22.78 -11.44 11.10
N THR A 199 -24.01 -11.31 11.62
CA THR A 199 -24.23 -10.97 13.02
C THR A 199 -23.84 -12.11 13.95
N GLY A 200 -23.97 -13.36 13.52
CA GLY A 200 -23.46 -14.52 14.26
C GLY A 200 -21.96 -14.40 14.55
N HIS A 201 -21.13 -14.10 13.54
CA HIS A 201 -19.70 -13.87 13.75
C HIS A 201 -19.41 -12.59 14.53
N LEU A 202 -20.17 -11.52 14.33
CA LEU A 202 -20.06 -10.31 15.14
C LEU A 202 -20.24 -10.60 16.64
N ILE A 203 -21.28 -11.36 16.99
CA ILE A 203 -21.57 -11.78 18.37
C ILE A 203 -20.42 -12.63 18.93
N GLU A 204 -19.90 -13.59 18.16
CA GLU A 204 -18.76 -14.39 18.59
C GLU A 204 -17.50 -13.54 18.86
N GLY A 205 -17.25 -12.55 18.01
CA GLY A 205 -16.14 -11.61 18.17
C GLY A 205 -16.27 -10.78 19.45
N LEU A 206 -17.45 -10.18 19.66
CA LEU A 206 -17.80 -9.42 20.86
C LEU A 206 -17.77 -10.27 22.14
N LYS A 207 -18.08 -11.57 22.07
CA LYS A 207 -18.02 -12.50 23.23
C LYS A 207 -16.62 -12.99 23.59
N GLY A 208 -15.58 -12.55 22.89
CA GLY A 208 -14.20 -12.89 23.25
C GLY A 208 -13.34 -13.37 22.09
N LYS A 209 -13.92 -13.85 20.99
CA LYS A 209 -13.11 -14.43 19.90
C LYS A 209 -12.31 -13.40 19.11
N ALA A 210 -12.70 -12.13 19.20
CA ALA A 210 -11.96 -11.01 18.63
C ALA A 210 -11.12 -10.27 19.67
N PHE A 211 -10.96 -10.80 20.90
CA PHE A 211 -10.11 -10.17 21.91
C PHE A 211 -8.68 -10.58 21.69
N THR A 212 -7.76 -9.77 22.17
CA THR A 212 -6.36 -10.17 22.21
C THR A 212 -5.98 -11.02 23.39
N GLU A 213 -4.76 -11.56 23.32
CA GLU A 213 -4.09 -12.21 24.44
C GLU A 213 -4.11 -11.34 25.70
N ASN A 214 -4.07 -10.02 25.53
CA ASN A 214 -4.11 -9.06 26.64
C ASN A 214 -5.51 -8.52 26.93
N GLY A 215 -6.57 -9.12 26.39
CA GLY A 215 -7.95 -8.80 26.72
C GLY A 215 -8.47 -7.47 26.17
N VAL A 216 -7.82 -6.88 25.16
CA VAL A 216 -8.27 -5.66 24.49
C VAL A 216 -9.15 -6.01 23.29
N LEU A 217 -10.23 -5.23 23.13
CA LEU A 217 -11.10 -5.27 21.95
C LEU A 217 -11.27 -3.86 21.39
N THR A 218 -10.77 -3.62 20.18
CA THR A 218 -11.02 -2.40 19.39
C THR A 218 -11.95 -2.69 18.22
N ALA A 219 -12.49 -1.64 17.61
CA ALA A 219 -13.34 -1.74 16.45
C ALA A 219 -12.57 -2.31 15.28
N ASN A 220 -11.36 -1.84 14.98
CA ASN A 220 -10.54 -2.47 13.95
C ASN A 220 -10.38 -3.98 14.18
N GLY A 221 -10.10 -4.41 15.40
CA GLY A 221 -9.97 -5.84 15.70
C GLY A 221 -11.27 -6.64 15.63
N LEU A 222 -12.40 -6.02 15.96
CA LEU A 222 -13.70 -6.63 15.75
C LEU A 222 -14.03 -6.76 14.26
N MET A 223 -13.87 -5.67 13.50
CA MET A 223 -14.16 -5.62 12.07
C MET A 223 -13.29 -6.61 11.29
N THR A 224 -12.02 -6.73 11.68
CA THR A 224 -11.08 -7.76 11.23
C THR A 224 -11.62 -9.16 11.35
N TYR A 225 -12.00 -9.49 12.57
CA TYR A 225 -12.43 -10.81 12.93
C TYR A 225 -13.68 -11.17 12.12
N VAL A 226 -14.65 -10.26 12.06
CA VAL A 226 -15.90 -10.47 11.33
C VAL A 226 -15.65 -10.60 9.83
N TYR A 227 -14.86 -9.70 9.22
CA TYR A 227 -14.52 -9.79 7.81
C TYR A 227 -13.89 -11.14 7.47
N ASN A 228 -12.87 -11.57 8.22
CA ASN A 228 -12.17 -12.83 7.98
C ASN A 228 -13.07 -14.05 8.19
N LYS A 229 -13.98 -14.02 9.16
CA LYS A 229 -14.89 -15.14 9.39
C LYS A 229 -15.98 -15.22 8.35
N VAL A 230 -16.65 -14.10 8.05
CA VAL A 230 -17.73 -14.04 7.08
C VAL A 230 -17.22 -14.34 5.66
N SER A 231 -16.01 -13.88 5.30
CA SER A 231 -15.45 -14.13 3.95
C SER A 231 -14.98 -15.58 3.76
N ASN A 232 -14.67 -16.30 4.84
CA ASN A 232 -14.22 -17.69 4.79
C ASN A 232 -15.30 -18.70 5.19
N ASP A 233 -16.51 -18.23 5.56
CA ASP A 233 -17.62 -19.11 5.89
C ASP A 233 -18.23 -19.67 4.59
N LYS A 234 -18.27 -21.00 4.47
CA LYS A 234 -18.82 -21.70 3.30
C LYS A 234 -20.33 -21.47 3.13
N SER A 235 -21.00 -21.04 4.19
CA SER A 235 -22.42 -20.67 4.18
C SER A 235 -22.67 -19.20 3.84
N SER A 236 -21.59 -18.41 3.65
CA SER A 236 -21.66 -16.99 3.33
C SER A 236 -21.41 -16.74 1.85
N ASN A 237 -22.37 -16.08 1.19
CA ASN A 237 -22.16 -15.39 -0.09
C ASN A 237 -22.02 -13.87 0.12
N GLN A 238 -21.79 -13.44 1.37
CA GLN A 238 -21.67 -12.03 1.73
C GLN A 238 -20.24 -11.55 1.44
N SER A 239 -20.12 -10.36 0.88
CA SER A 239 -18.83 -9.69 0.68
C SER A 239 -18.70 -8.51 1.66
N PRO A 240 -18.30 -8.75 2.93
CA PRO A 240 -18.25 -7.69 3.93
C PRO A 240 -17.24 -6.61 3.54
N HIS A 241 -17.52 -5.36 3.91
CA HIS A 241 -16.60 -4.23 3.72
C HIS A 241 -16.52 -3.45 5.01
N TYR A 242 -15.35 -2.92 5.35
CA TYR A 242 -15.17 -2.12 6.56
C TYR A 242 -14.07 -1.07 6.37
N GLY A 243 -14.04 -0.03 7.22
CA GLY A 243 -13.01 0.99 7.17
C GLY A 243 -13.40 2.28 7.88
N TYR A 244 -12.74 3.38 7.48
CA TYR A 244 -12.91 4.71 8.06
C TYR A 244 -13.76 5.60 7.16
N ILE A 245 -14.83 6.18 7.70
CA ILE A 245 -15.58 7.26 7.07
C ILE A 245 -14.80 8.57 7.24
N ASP A 246 -14.29 8.83 8.45
CA ASP A 246 -13.51 10.02 8.78
C ASP A 246 -12.67 9.79 10.05
N GLY A 247 -11.58 10.54 10.21
CA GLY A 247 -10.66 10.43 11.33
C GLY A 247 -9.68 9.26 11.27
N ASP A 248 -8.85 9.16 12.30
CA ASP A 248 -7.71 8.23 12.41
C ASP A 248 -7.53 7.65 13.83
N GLY A 249 -8.53 7.78 14.71
CA GLY A 249 -8.59 7.08 15.99
C GLY A 249 -9.15 5.65 15.87
N ASP A 250 -9.47 5.01 16.99
CA ASP A 250 -10.12 3.68 16.98
C ASP A 250 -11.18 3.60 18.07
N PHE A 251 -12.39 3.18 17.73
CA PHE A 251 -13.41 2.89 18.73
C PHE A 251 -12.92 1.70 19.56
N ILE A 252 -12.97 1.83 20.89
CA ILE A 252 -12.49 0.77 21.79
C ILE A 252 -13.66 0.26 22.60
N PHE A 253 -13.90 -1.05 22.54
CA PHE A 253 -14.94 -1.72 23.32
C PHE A 253 -14.48 -1.96 24.75
N LYS A 254 -13.26 -2.50 24.92
CA LYS A 254 -12.73 -2.92 26.22
C LYS A 254 -11.20 -2.83 26.25
N SER A 255 -10.65 -2.33 27.37
CA SER A 255 -9.21 -2.37 27.65
C SER A 255 -8.96 -2.65 29.15
N PRO A 256 -8.11 -3.62 29.51
CA PRO A 256 -7.81 -3.94 30.91
C PRO A 256 -7.09 -2.81 31.66
N SER A 257 -6.39 -1.92 30.94
CA SER A 257 -5.72 -0.77 31.53
C SER A 257 -6.69 0.22 32.18
N TRP A 258 -7.97 0.23 31.78
CA TRP A 258 -8.99 1.12 32.34
C TRP A 258 -9.68 0.58 33.58
N SER A 259 -9.74 -0.74 33.75
CA SER A 259 -10.25 -1.37 34.98
C SER A 259 -9.38 -1.13 36.21
N SER A 260 -8.10 -0.74 36.03
CA SER A 260 -7.15 -0.46 37.13
C SER A 260 -7.01 1.02 37.51
N VAL A 261 -7.68 1.96 36.82
CA VAL A 261 -7.56 3.42 37.10
C VAL A 261 -8.51 3.85 38.22
N ASN A 262 -8.55 3.07 39.32
CA ASN A 262 -9.17 3.48 40.58
C ASN A 262 -8.20 3.41 41.77
N SER A 263 -6.90 3.31 41.51
CA SER A 263 -5.86 3.47 42.52
C SER A 263 -4.70 4.25 41.92
N GLY A 264 -4.46 5.45 42.46
CA GLY A 264 -3.40 6.33 42.02
C GLY A 264 -2.03 5.69 42.16
N GLU A 265 -1.28 5.69 41.06
CA GLU A 265 0.16 5.94 40.95
C GLU A 265 0.53 5.73 39.48
N ILE A 266 1.00 6.79 38.81
CA ILE A 266 1.50 6.73 37.43
C ILE A 266 2.86 6.02 37.49
N MET A 267 2.86 4.71 37.27
CA MET A 267 4.05 3.97 36.89
C MET A 267 3.95 3.58 35.41
N ASP A 268 4.79 4.22 34.61
CA ASP A 268 4.99 3.97 33.19
C ASP A 268 5.62 2.58 32.99
N ASN A 269 4.75 1.57 32.93
CA ASN A 269 5.13 0.20 32.58
C ASN A 269 4.58 -0.11 31.19
N ASP A 270 5.44 0.05 30.18
CA ASP A 270 5.20 -0.37 28.80
C ASP A 270 4.94 -1.89 28.75
N ARG A 271 3.66 -2.28 28.80
CA ARG A 271 3.22 -3.62 28.43
C ARG A 271 2.85 -3.59 26.96
N LEU A 272 3.52 -4.43 26.16
CA LEU A 272 3.10 -4.71 24.79
C LEU A 272 1.69 -5.32 24.86
N ILE A 273 0.69 -4.56 24.44
CA ILE A 273 -0.68 -5.03 24.27
C ILE A 273 -0.81 -5.48 22.82
N SER A 274 -0.98 -6.79 22.59
CA SER A 274 -1.52 -7.22 21.31
C SER A 274 -2.92 -6.62 21.22
N VAL A 275 -3.22 -5.90 20.14
CA VAL A 275 -4.56 -5.54 19.68
C VAL A 275 -4.87 -6.51 18.55
N PRO A 276 -6.11 -7.01 18.35
CA PRO A 276 -6.39 -7.99 17.33
C PRO A 276 -6.30 -7.16 16.06
N TYR A 277 -5.13 -7.17 15.45
CA TYR A 277 -4.86 -6.34 14.30
C TYR A 277 -5.60 -6.96 13.13
N PHE A 278 -6.17 -6.12 12.27
CA PHE A 278 -6.35 -6.53 10.88
C PHE A 278 -4.96 -6.74 10.31
N GLN A 279 -4.44 -7.96 10.45
CA GLN A 279 -4.07 -8.61 9.22
C GLN A 279 -5.36 -8.61 8.41
N GLU A 280 -5.47 -7.61 7.56
CA GLU A 280 -5.80 -7.92 6.20
C GLU A 280 -4.97 -9.18 5.92
N GLU A 281 -5.63 -10.27 5.62
CA GLU A 281 -5.09 -11.13 4.58
C GLU A 281 -5.34 -10.39 3.24
N PHE A 282 -4.98 -9.12 3.06
CA PHE A 282 -3.64 -8.76 2.63
C PHE A 282 -2.59 -9.03 3.70
N SER A 283 -2.14 -10.29 3.73
CA SER A 283 -0.69 -10.49 3.64
C SER A 283 -0.22 -9.35 2.75
N PRO A 284 0.74 -8.47 3.13
CA PRO A 284 1.43 -7.69 2.10
C PRO A 284 1.67 -8.73 1.04
N LEU A 285 0.94 -8.64 -0.09
CA LEU A 285 0.70 -9.79 -0.97
C LEU A 285 2.08 -10.44 -1.00
N LYS A 286 2.23 -11.69 -0.52
CA LYS A 286 3.60 -12.23 -0.35
C LYS A 286 4.32 -11.88 -1.64
N THR A 287 5.60 -11.54 -1.64
CA THR A 287 6.21 -10.97 -2.87
C THR A 287 5.77 -11.74 -4.14
N GLU A 288 5.63 -13.07 -4.03
CA GLU A 288 4.91 -14.00 -4.91
C GLU A 288 3.46 -13.64 -5.34
N ASP A 289 2.54 -13.33 -4.43
CA ASP A 289 1.20 -12.85 -4.72
C ASP A 289 1.18 -11.45 -5.39
N LYS A 290 2.10 -10.53 -5.04
CA LYS A 290 2.21 -9.23 -5.75
C LYS A 290 2.63 -9.47 -7.19
N ILE A 291 3.59 -10.37 -7.36
CA ILE A 291 4.04 -10.85 -8.67
C ILE A 291 2.87 -11.48 -9.43
N ARG A 292 2.10 -12.38 -8.80
CA ARG A 292 0.96 -13.07 -9.41
C ARG A 292 -0.11 -12.08 -9.86
N LYS A 293 -0.51 -11.13 -9.00
CA LYS A 293 -1.48 -10.09 -9.34
C LYS A 293 -0.95 -9.20 -10.46
N THR A 294 0.31 -8.79 -10.41
CA THR A 294 0.96 -8.02 -11.48
C THR A 294 0.90 -8.76 -12.82
N LYS A 295 1.26 -10.05 -12.84
CA LYS A 295 1.19 -10.90 -14.04
C LYS A 295 -0.24 -11.05 -14.57
N GLN A 296 -1.24 -11.20 -13.69
CA GLN A 296 -2.66 -11.27 -14.07
C GLN A 296 -3.15 -9.96 -14.70
N LEU A 297 -2.84 -8.82 -14.08
CA LEU A 297 -3.25 -7.51 -14.58
C LEU A 297 -2.54 -7.15 -15.89
N LEU A 298 -1.28 -7.57 -16.07
CA LEU A 298 -0.54 -7.42 -17.33
C LEU A 298 -1.11 -8.26 -18.46
N ALA A 299 -1.85 -9.34 -18.19
CA ALA A 299 -2.38 -10.24 -19.21
C ALA A 299 -3.59 -9.64 -19.94
N ASN A 300 -4.37 -8.77 -19.30
CA ASN A 300 -5.60 -8.21 -19.85
C ASN A 300 -5.53 -6.70 -20.07
N ASP A 301 -5.72 -6.24 -21.30
CA ASP A 301 -5.64 -4.81 -21.65
C ASP A 301 -6.71 -3.96 -20.93
N SER A 302 -7.88 -4.54 -20.62
CA SER A 302 -8.95 -3.85 -19.88
C SER A 302 -8.59 -3.58 -18.42
N SER A 303 -7.55 -4.24 -17.89
CA SER A 303 -7.07 -4.08 -16.51
C SER A 303 -5.98 -3.01 -16.38
N SER A 304 -5.70 -2.23 -17.44
CA SER A 304 -4.63 -1.21 -17.44
C SER A 304 -4.79 -0.16 -16.33
N ILE A 305 -6.03 0.22 -15.99
CA ILE A 305 -6.31 1.18 -14.90
C ILE A 305 -6.03 0.54 -13.54
N GLU A 306 -6.47 -0.71 -13.33
CA GLU A 306 -6.22 -1.45 -12.09
C GLU A 306 -4.72 -1.74 -11.89
N LEU A 307 -4.00 -2.07 -12.97
CA LEU A 307 -2.54 -2.20 -12.96
C LEU A 307 -1.88 -0.87 -12.59
N HIS A 308 -2.37 0.24 -13.15
CA HIS A 308 -1.86 1.56 -12.84
C HIS A 308 -2.02 1.86 -11.34
N ASP A 309 -3.22 1.70 -10.79
CA ASP A 309 -3.49 2.02 -9.39
C ASP A 309 -2.67 1.10 -8.47
N PHE A 310 -2.58 -0.19 -8.79
CA PHE A 310 -1.79 -1.16 -8.02
C PHE A 310 -0.30 -0.83 -7.99
N VAL A 311 0.31 -0.48 -9.13
CA VAL A 311 1.73 -0.09 -9.20
C VAL A 311 1.97 1.25 -8.51
N ILE A 312 1.05 2.21 -8.68
CA ILE A 312 1.18 3.54 -8.06
C ILE A 312 1.03 3.47 -6.54
N ASP A 313 0.17 2.61 -6.01
CA ASP A 313 0.04 2.42 -4.57
C ASP A 313 1.31 1.79 -3.98
N GLU A 314 1.96 0.86 -4.69
CA GLU A 314 3.28 0.36 -4.27
C GLU A 314 4.35 1.44 -4.30
N VAL A 315 4.34 2.33 -5.31
CA VAL A 315 5.26 3.49 -5.35
C VAL A 315 5.00 4.44 -4.16
N LYS A 316 3.73 4.66 -3.76
CA LYS A 316 3.41 5.47 -2.57
C LYS A 316 3.94 4.82 -1.29
N ASN A 317 3.78 3.51 -1.14
CA ASN A 317 4.31 2.75 0.00
C ASN A 317 5.84 2.86 0.05
N PHE A 318 6.50 2.62 -1.09
CA PHE A 318 7.95 2.80 -1.25
C PHE A 318 8.40 4.21 -0.85
N LEU A 319 7.73 5.26 -1.35
CA LEU A 319 8.05 6.64 -0.99
C LEU A 319 7.86 6.90 0.51
N SER A 320 6.78 6.39 1.10
CA SER A 320 6.48 6.53 2.53
C SER A 320 7.57 5.88 3.40
N GLU A 321 7.98 4.66 3.08
CA GLU A 321 9.00 3.93 3.83
C GLU A 321 10.41 4.52 3.65
N THR A 322 10.66 5.23 2.55
CA THR A 322 11.92 5.94 2.28
C THR A 322 11.91 7.42 2.68
N SER A 323 10.95 7.85 3.52
CA SER A 323 10.86 9.24 3.96
C SER A 323 12.05 9.68 4.82
N GLU A 324 12.26 11.00 4.89
CA GLU A 324 13.29 11.59 5.77
C GLU A 324 13.04 11.32 7.26
N ASP A 325 11.80 10.98 7.65
CA ASP A 325 11.48 10.57 9.03
C ASP A 325 12.19 9.26 9.40
N PHE A 326 12.39 8.37 8.42
CA PHE A 326 13.11 7.11 8.59
C PHE A 326 14.58 7.20 8.18
N PHE A 327 14.90 8.09 7.24
CA PHE A 327 16.24 8.27 6.67
C PHE A 327 16.70 9.73 6.77
N SER A 328 16.90 10.23 7.99
CA SER A 328 17.40 11.59 8.22
C SER A 328 18.68 11.85 7.42
N VAL A 329 18.75 12.96 6.69
CA VAL A 329 19.96 13.36 5.95
C VAL A 329 20.91 14.22 6.78
N ASN A 330 20.50 14.60 7.99
CA ASN A 330 21.26 15.40 8.94
C ASN A 330 21.88 14.51 10.02
N GLY A 331 23.12 14.82 10.42
CA GLY A 331 23.82 14.11 11.48
C GLY A 331 25.31 13.93 11.21
N GLN A 332 25.95 13.12 12.05
CA GLN A 332 27.33 12.68 11.84
C GLN A 332 27.34 11.33 11.11
N PHE A 333 28.39 11.08 10.35
CA PHE A 333 28.58 9.80 9.69
C PHE A 333 28.99 8.72 10.68
N ALA A 334 28.27 7.59 10.71
CA ALA A 334 28.68 6.36 11.39
C ALA A 334 28.61 5.17 10.41
N LYS A 335 29.60 4.29 10.45
CA LYS A 335 29.69 3.13 9.56
C LYS A 335 28.56 2.13 9.85
N GLU A 336 28.23 1.94 11.12
CA GLU A 336 27.15 1.05 11.57
C GLU A 336 25.81 1.52 11.03
N GLU A 337 25.58 2.84 11.04
CA GLU A 337 24.39 3.46 10.48
C GLU A 337 24.31 3.30 8.96
N LEU A 338 25.45 3.41 8.26
CA LEU A 338 25.51 3.15 6.81
C LEU A 338 25.04 1.72 6.48
N LEU A 339 25.53 0.72 7.22
CA LEU A 339 25.15 -0.69 7.01
C LEU A 339 23.67 -0.91 7.31
N GLU A 340 23.15 -0.32 8.38
CA GLU A 340 21.74 -0.39 8.72
C GLU A 340 20.86 0.24 7.63
N ARG A 341 21.25 1.42 7.12
CA ARG A 341 20.51 2.11 6.05
C ARG A 341 20.49 1.31 4.75
N ILE A 342 21.62 0.73 4.34
CA ILE A 342 21.71 -0.14 3.16
C ILE A 342 20.75 -1.33 3.30
N SER A 343 20.81 -2.03 4.45
CA SER A 343 19.94 -3.19 4.73
C SER A 343 18.45 -2.81 4.75
N LYS A 344 18.09 -1.66 5.33
CA LYS A 344 16.71 -1.15 5.32
C LYS A 344 16.25 -0.83 3.90
N TYR A 345 17.06 -0.13 3.10
CA TYR A 345 16.73 0.18 1.71
C TYR A 345 16.54 -1.07 0.86
N GLU A 346 17.39 -2.08 1.04
CA GLU A 346 17.23 -3.38 0.40
C GLU A 346 15.91 -4.03 0.79
N ASN A 347 15.60 -4.05 2.09
CA ASN A 347 14.38 -4.68 2.58
C ASN A 347 13.09 -4.00 2.07
N ILE A 348 13.06 -2.66 2.07
CA ILE A 348 11.95 -1.87 1.51
C ILE A 348 11.79 -2.15 0.01
N SER A 349 12.90 -2.33 -0.71
CA SER A 349 12.88 -2.50 -2.17
C SER A 349 12.50 -3.93 -2.62
N LYS A 350 12.49 -4.92 -1.72
CA LYS A 350 12.20 -6.34 -2.05
C LYS A 350 10.84 -6.56 -2.72
N ASN A 351 9.85 -5.72 -2.44
CA ASN A 351 8.51 -5.87 -2.98
C ASN A 351 8.34 -5.19 -4.34
N ILE A 352 8.85 -3.96 -4.47
CA ILE A 352 8.70 -3.17 -5.68
C ILE A 352 9.57 -3.72 -6.83
N ILE A 353 10.77 -4.23 -6.54
CA ILE A 353 11.72 -4.75 -7.54
C ILE A 353 11.09 -5.86 -8.41
N PRO A 354 10.51 -6.94 -7.86
CA PRO A 354 9.87 -7.97 -8.69
C PRO A 354 8.68 -7.47 -9.50
N MET A 355 7.88 -6.55 -8.94
CA MET A 355 6.72 -5.98 -9.64
C MET A 355 7.16 -5.19 -10.87
N VAL A 356 8.09 -4.25 -10.70
CA VAL A 356 8.58 -3.45 -11.83
C VAL A 356 9.32 -4.33 -12.84
N SER A 357 10.04 -5.36 -12.38
CA SER A 357 10.71 -6.33 -13.26
C SER A 357 9.70 -7.11 -14.12
N CYS A 358 8.57 -7.56 -13.54
CA CYS A 358 7.49 -8.18 -14.30
C CYS A 358 6.89 -7.23 -15.33
N VAL A 359 6.58 -6.00 -14.92
CA VAL A 359 6.02 -4.99 -15.82
C VAL A 359 6.97 -4.73 -16.98
N SER A 360 8.28 -4.61 -16.72
CA SER A 360 9.30 -4.41 -17.75
C SER A 360 9.41 -5.60 -18.72
N TYR A 361 9.44 -6.82 -18.17
CA TYR A 361 9.57 -8.05 -18.96
C TYR A 361 8.37 -8.26 -19.91
N TRP A 362 7.14 -8.03 -19.43
CA TRP A 362 5.90 -8.24 -20.21
C TRP A 362 5.24 -6.95 -20.71
N ALA A 363 5.94 -5.82 -20.68
CA ALA A 363 5.40 -4.53 -21.12
C ALA A 363 4.87 -4.61 -22.57
N ARG A 364 3.73 -3.97 -22.77
CA ARG A 364 3.14 -3.59 -24.06
C ARG A 364 3.15 -2.06 -24.13
N GLU A 365 2.93 -1.49 -25.31
CA GLU A 365 2.97 -0.02 -25.51
C GLU A 365 2.06 0.75 -24.52
N ILE A 366 0.90 0.19 -24.16
CA ILE A 366 -0.04 0.79 -23.20
C ILE A 366 0.51 0.85 -21.75
N HIS A 367 1.46 -0.02 -21.39
CA HIS A 367 2.05 -0.08 -20.05
C HIS A 367 3.25 0.87 -19.86
N ILE A 368 3.86 1.33 -20.97
CA ILE A 368 5.06 2.17 -20.93
C ILE A 368 4.82 3.50 -20.17
N PRO A 369 3.72 4.25 -20.43
CA PRO A 369 3.47 5.50 -19.70
C PRO A 369 3.31 5.30 -18.18
N LEU A 370 2.72 4.18 -17.76
CA LEU A 370 2.62 3.81 -16.35
C LEU A 370 4.02 3.64 -15.74
N LEU A 371 4.88 2.84 -16.39
CA LEU A 371 6.21 2.56 -15.89
C LEU A 371 7.07 3.84 -15.81
N SER A 372 7.00 4.68 -16.84
CA SER A 372 7.68 5.99 -16.85
C SER A 372 7.18 6.90 -15.73
N LYS A 373 5.86 6.94 -15.49
CA LYS A 373 5.28 7.74 -14.42
C LYS A 373 5.66 7.20 -13.04
N ALA A 374 5.66 5.89 -12.84
CA ALA A 374 6.04 5.24 -11.59
C ALA A 374 7.49 5.58 -11.21
N LEU A 375 8.43 5.41 -12.15
CA LEU A 375 9.85 5.73 -11.92
C LEU A 375 10.09 7.22 -11.74
N ALA A 376 9.43 8.09 -12.52
CA ALA A 376 9.53 9.53 -12.34
C ALA A 376 9.05 9.95 -10.94
N ARG A 377 7.89 9.45 -10.49
CA ARG A 377 7.34 9.73 -9.16
C ARG A 377 8.20 9.21 -8.02
N ALA A 378 8.88 8.09 -8.24
CA ALA A 378 9.83 7.56 -7.26
C ALA A 378 11.04 8.50 -7.03
N THR A 379 11.28 9.47 -7.92
CA THR A 379 12.31 10.52 -7.74
C THR A 379 11.82 11.78 -7.02
N ASP A 380 10.52 11.95 -6.77
CA ASP A 380 9.93 13.20 -6.22
C ASP A 380 10.52 13.61 -4.86
N ARG A 381 11.10 12.68 -4.09
CA ARG A 381 11.72 12.95 -2.78
C ARG A 381 13.25 13.13 -2.82
N LEU A 382 13.84 13.13 -4.01
CA LEU A 382 15.29 13.23 -4.20
C LEU A 382 15.74 14.65 -4.50
N GLU A 383 14.85 15.63 -4.31
CA GLU A 383 15.15 17.05 -4.47
C GLU A 383 16.39 17.46 -3.66
N ARG A 384 17.04 18.51 -4.17
CA ARG A 384 18.24 19.09 -3.56
C ARG A 384 17.88 19.67 -2.20
N GLY A 385 18.54 19.17 -1.17
CA GLY A 385 18.37 19.62 0.21
C GLY A 385 19.72 19.77 0.91
N GLY A 386 19.70 20.44 2.07
CA GLY A 386 20.84 20.46 2.97
C GLY A 386 20.96 19.12 3.72
N GLY A 387 22.18 18.62 3.87
CA GLY A 387 22.43 17.37 4.57
C GLY A 387 23.84 16.85 4.30
N LEU A 388 24.15 15.70 4.87
CA LEU A 388 25.41 15.02 4.63
C LEU A 388 25.42 14.42 3.22
N THR A 389 26.43 14.74 2.41
CA THR A 389 26.51 14.34 0.99
C THR A 389 26.36 12.83 0.79
N ILE A 390 26.94 12.01 1.67
CA ILE A 390 26.80 10.55 1.60
C ILE A 390 25.37 10.08 1.82
N TRP A 391 24.62 10.70 2.73
CA TRP A 391 23.21 10.39 2.97
C TRP A 391 22.32 10.86 1.82
N LEU A 392 22.58 12.05 1.29
CA LEU A 392 21.85 12.57 0.12
C LEU A 392 22.00 11.65 -1.10
N ASN A 393 23.23 11.18 -1.36
CA ASN A 393 23.51 10.26 -2.46
C ASN A 393 22.96 8.85 -2.20
N LEU A 394 22.99 8.37 -0.96
CA LEU A 394 22.47 7.04 -0.62
C LEU A 394 20.96 6.90 -0.84
N ARG A 395 20.19 8.00 -0.82
CA ARG A 395 18.75 7.98 -1.18
C ARG A 395 18.48 7.47 -2.60
N TRP A 396 19.46 7.55 -3.51
CA TRP A 396 19.35 7.01 -4.87
C TRP A 396 19.50 5.50 -4.93
N TYR A 397 20.12 4.87 -3.92
CA TYR A 397 20.43 3.43 -3.95
C TYR A 397 19.21 2.53 -4.23
N PRO A 398 18.04 2.73 -3.60
CA PRO A 398 16.82 1.99 -3.94
C PRO A 398 16.40 2.09 -5.42
N LEU A 399 16.51 3.28 -6.01
CA LEU A 399 16.18 3.48 -7.43
C LEU A 399 17.21 2.85 -8.35
N ILE A 400 18.48 2.80 -7.95
CA ILE A 400 19.53 2.10 -8.70
C ILE A 400 19.22 0.60 -8.73
N MET A 401 18.81 0.00 -7.60
CA MET A 401 18.37 -1.40 -7.56
C MET A 401 17.18 -1.66 -8.48
N GLN A 402 16.16 -0.78 -8.45
CA GLN A 402 14.99 -0.89 -9.34
C GLN A 402 15.40 -0.76 -10.81
N PHE A 403 16.23 0.23 -11.16
CA PHE A 403 16.70 0.45 -12.53
C PHE A 403 17.47 -0.75 -13.08
N TYR A 404 18.39 -1.33 -12.28
CA TYR A 404 19.11 -2.53 -12.66
C TYR A 404 18.18 -3.73 -12.88
N ALA A 405 17.28 -4.01 -11.94
CA ALA A 405 16.38 -5.14 -12.07
C ALA A 405 15.45 -5.04 -13.29
N LEU A 406 14.91 -3.84 -13.50
CA LEU A 406 14.06 -3.50 -14.63
C LEU A 406 14.80 -3.61 -15.97
N GLY A 407 16.07 -3.19 -15.97
CA GLY A 407 17.00 -3.25 -17.08
C GLY A 407 17.31 -4.68 -17.51
N ILE A 408 17.71 -5.52 -16.54
CA ILE A 408 17.99 -6.94 -16.72
C ILE A 408 16.75 -7.66 -17.27
N ALA A 409 15.57 -7.41 -16.68
CA ALA A 409 14.32 -8.01 -17.11
C ALA A 409 13.96 -7.64 -18.56
N ALA A 410 14.11 -6.37 -18.95
CA ALA A 410 13.86 -5.96 -20.33
C ALA A 410 14.89 -6.54 -21.32
N PHE A 411 16.16 -6.63 -20.93
CA PHE A 411 17.22 -7.21 -21.76
C PHE A 411 16.94 -8.68 -22.07
N GLU A 412 16.59 -9.47 -21.05
CA GLU A 412 16.30 -10.89 -21.20
C GLU A 412 15.15 -11.14 -22.20
N ASN A 413 14.11 -10.29 -22.19
CA ASN A 413 12.98 -10.41 -23.13
C ASN A 413 13.07 -9.50 -24.36
N LYS A 414 14.23 -8.89 -24.62
CA LYS A 414 14.50 -8.01 -25.78
C LYS A 414 13.51 -6.83 -25.92
N LYS A 415 13.06 -6.28 -24.79
CA LYS A 415 12.12 -5.15 -24.70
C LYS A 415 12.84 -3.80 -24.77
N TYR A 416 13.50 -3.54 -25.90
CA TYR A 416 14.30 -2.34 -26.11
C TYR A 416 13.47 -1.05 -26.23
N ASP A 417 12.21 -1.15 -26.67
CA ASP A 417 11.24 -0.06 -26.68
C ASP A 417 10.92 0.43 -25.26
N THR A 418 10.67 -0.51 -24.35
CA THR A 418 10.48 -0.22 -22.92
C THR A 418 11.72 0.46 -22.35
N LEU A 419 12.92 -0.13 -22.57
CA LEU A 419 14.20 0.44 -22.12
C LEU A 419 14.42 1.86 -22.62
N PHE A 420 14.16 2.13 -23.90
CA PHE A 420 14.31 3.46 -24.47
C PHE A 420 13.48 4.49 -23.69
N ASN A 421 12.21 4.18 -23.43
CA ASN A 421 11.32 5.06 -22.70
C ASN A 421 11.72 5.25 -21.23
N ILE A 422 12.34 4.25 -20.59
CA ILE A 422 12.84 4.34 -19.21
C ILE A 422 14.12 5.19 -19.13
N PHE A 423 15.05 4.99 -20.06
CA PHE A 423 16.32 5.71 -20.06
C PHE A 423 16.08 7.20 -20.26
N PHE A 424 15.24 7.55 -21.23
CA PHE A 424 14.98 8.93 -21.62
C PHE A 424 13.77 9.58 -20.92
N ILE A 425 13.33 9.05 -19.77
CA ILE A 425 12.39 9.76 -18.89
C ILE A 425 13.01 11.11 -18.52
N LYS A 426 12.31 12.19 -18.83
CA LYS A 426 12.71 13.54 -18.43
C LYS A 426 12.32 13.74 -16.97
N LEU A 427 13.31 13.97 -16.13
CA LEU A 427 13.10 14.28 -14.72
C LEU A 427 12.83 15.77 -14.51
N ASP A 428 12.33 16.10 -13.32
CA ASP A 428 12.08 17.49 -12.94
C ASP A 428 13.38 18.30 -12.98
N SER A 429 13.26 19.55 -13.42
CA SER A 429 14.32 20.54 -13.42
C SER A 429 14.97 20.75 -12.05
N SER A 430 14.26 20.53 -10.94
CA SER A 430 14.77 20.64 -9.57
C SER A 430 15.95 19.69 -9.28
N LEU A 431 16.08 18.61 -10.05
CA LEU A 431 17.17 17.64 -9.95
C LEU A 431 18.40 18.01 -10.81
N SER A 432 18.23 18.90 -11.81
CA SER A 432 19.28 19.30 -12.75
C SER A 432 20.25 20.34 -12.16
N ASP A 433 21.56 20.16 -12.37
CA ASP A 433 22.59 21.11 -11.91
C ASP A 433 22.64 22.41 -12.72
N ASN A 434 22.24 22.36 -14.01
CA ASN A 434 22.57 23.40 -14.98
C ASN A 434 21.39 23.80 -15.89
N GLY A 435 20.16 23.45 -15.51
CA GLY A 435 18.97 23.67 -16.36
C GLY A 435 18.94 22.85 -17.65
N LYS A 436 19.89 21.92 -17.83
CA LYS A 436 19.86 20.92 -18.90
C LYS A 436 18.81 19.86 -18.57
N PRO A 437 18.08 19.33 -19.58
CA PRO A 437 17.15 18.22 -19.35
C PRO A 437 17.94 17.01 -18.84
N LEU A 438 17.67 16.60 -17.60
CA LEU A 438 18.28 15.43 -16.97
C LEU A 438 17.42 14.21 -17.24
N TYR A 439 18.00 13.24 -17.94
CA TYR A 439 17.36 11.95 -18.16
C TYR A 439 17.52 11.03 -16.94
N PHE A 440 16.56 10.14 -16.73
CA PHE A 440 16.60 9.22 -15.59
C PHE A 440 17.88 8.36 -15.55
N SER A 441 18.33 7.83 -16.70
CA SER A 441 19.58 7.06 -16.76
C SER A 441 20.81 7.90 -16.39
N GLU A 442 20.83 9.19 -16.76
CA GLU A 442 21.92 10.12 -16.45
C GLU A 442 21.93 10.44 -14.94
N ALA A 443 20.77 10.67 -14.33
CA ALA A 443 20.63 10.86 -12.89
C ALA A 443 21.14 9.64 -12.10
N ILE A 444 20.75 8.44 -12.54
CA ILE A 444 21.24 7.17 -11.97
C ILE A 444 22.75 7.04 -12.13
N SER A 445 23.30 7.34 -13.30
CA SER A 445 24.75 7.30 -13.53
C SER A 445 25.52 8.28 -12.63
N ASN A 446 25.00 9.49 -12.46
CA ASN A 446 25.60 10.50 -11.58
C ASN A 446 25.56 10.05 -10.11
N ALA A 447 24.43 9.47 -9.66
CA ALA A 447 24.33 8.91 -8.33
C ALA A 447 25.31 7.76 -8.09
N ILE A 448 25.46 6.84 -9.06
CA ILE A 448 26.46 5.76 -9.00
C ILE A 448 27.87 6.34 -8.88
N LEU A 449 28.22 7.33 -9.70
CA LEU A 449 29.53 7.99 -9.67
C LEU A 449 29.82 8.58 -8.29
N GLU A 450 28.86 9.29 -7.69
CA GLU A 450 29.03 9.91 -6.38
C GLU A 450 29.16 8.87 -5.24
N LEU A 451 28.38 7.79 -5.29
CA LEU A 451 28.50 6.68 -4.33
C LEU A 451 29.85 5.95 -4.45
N VAL A 452 30.36 5.80 -5.67
CA VAL A 452 31.69 5.23 -5.92
C VAL A 452 32.80 6.16 -5.42
N ARG A 453 32.71 7.47 -5.67
CA ARG A 453 33.68 8.47 -5.19
C ARG A 453 33.78 8.52 -3.66
N GLN A 454 32.68 8.24 -2.97
CA GLN A 454 32.61 8.20 -1.51
C GLN A 454 32.97 6.82 -0.92
N ASP A 455 33.40 5.87 -1.75
CA ASP A 455 33.76 4.50 -1.36
C ASP A 455 32.67 3.80 -0.52
N VAL A 456 31.39 4.15 -0.72
CA VAL A 456 30.27 3.69 0.12
C VAL A 456 30.23 2.16 0.21
N PHE A 457 30.30 1.50 -0.94
CA PHE A 457 30.20 0.03 -1.01
C PHE A 457 31.51 -0.69 -0.66
N LYS A 458 32.68 -0.01 -0.65
CA LYS A 458 33.91 -0.61 -0.10
C LYS A 458 33.86 -0.77 1.41
N GLN A 459 32.93 -0.08 2.08
CA GLN A 459 32.77 -0.16 3.53
C GLN A 459 31.96 -1.40 3.96
N LEU A 460 31.26 -2.06 3.03
CA LEU A 460 30.53 -3.31 3.27
C LEU A 460 31.51 -4.48 3.51
N PRO A 461 31.21 -5.37 4.48
CA PRO A 461 32.05 -6.54 4.75
C PRO A 461 32.25 -7.41 3.50
N GLY A 462 33.49 -7.68 3.14
CA GLY A 462 33.86 -8.54 2.01
C GLY A 462 34.01 -7.84 0.65
N LEU A 463 33.66 -6.55 0.57
CA LEU A 463 33.76 -5.74 -0.65
C LEU A 463 34.97 -4.79 -0.67
N GLU A 464 35.80 -4.79 0.36
CA GLU A 464 36.86 -3.80 0.59
C GLU A 464 37.92 -3.79 -0.53
N ARG A 465 38.15 -4.96 -1.15
CA ARG A 465 39.18 -5.17 -2.19
C ARG A 465 38.62 -5.28 -3.60
N HIS A 466 37.30 -5.16 -3.78
CA HIS A 466 36.69 -5.25 -5.09
C HIS A 466 36.91 -3.93 -5.86
N TYR A 467 37.19 -4.04 -7.18
CA TYR A 467 37.36 -2.87 -8.05
C TYR A 467 36.03 -2.14 -8.30
N VAL A 468 34.93 -2.89 -8.32
CA VAL A 468 33.56 -2.39 -8.61
C VAL A 468 32.56 -2.89 -7.55
N PRO A 469 32.75 -2.53 -6.27
CA PRO A 469 32.03 -3.13 -5.14
C PRO A 469 30.51 -2.98 -5.23
N MET A 470 30.02 -1.85 -5.75
CA MET A 470 28.59 -1.61 -5.93
C MET A 470 27.97 -2.57 -6.95
N SER A 471 28.63 -2.77 -8.10
CA SER A 471 28.17 -3.68 -9.15
C SER A 471 28.15 -5.14 -8.66
N GLU A 472 29.18 -5.55 -7.90
CA GLU A 472 29.24 -6.89 -7.28
C GLU A 472 28.12 -7.10 -6.26
N HIS A 473 27.84 -6.08 -5.45
CA HIS A 473 26.77 -6.09 -4.46
C HIS A 473 25.39 -6.18 -5.12
N LEU A 474 25.12 -5.32 -6.11
CA LEU A 474 23.88 -5.32 -6.88
C LEU A 474 23.64 -6.67 -7.57
N HIS A 475 24.66 -7.24 -8.21
CA HIS A 475 24.54 -8.55 -8.82
C HIS A 475 24.09 -9.60 -7.81
N THR A 476 24.72 -9.63 -6.63
CA THR A 476 24.45 -10.62 -5.58
C THR A 476 23.05 -10.46 -4.99
N ILE A 477 22.62 -9.22 -4.70
CA ILE A 477 21.35 -8.97 -4.02
C ILE A 477 20.15 -9.11 -4.97
N LEU A 478 20.31 -8.76 -6.24
CA LEU A 478 19.24 -8.80 -7.24
C LEU A 478 19.04 -10.21 -7.82
N GLN A 479 20.07 -11.07 -7.79
CA GLN A 479 20.00 -12.42 -8.34
C GLN A 479 18.80 -13.22 -7.83
N PRO A 480 18.61 -13.43 -6.51
CA PRO A 480 17.47 -14.21 -6.03
C PRO A 480 16.13 -13.53 -6.35
N LEU A 481 16.04 -12.20 -6.25
CA LEU A 481 14.80 -11.45 -6.49
C LEU A 481 14.31 -11.59 -7.94
N ILE A 482 15.24 -11.55 -8.89
CA ILE A 482 14.93 -11.63 -10.32
C ILE A 482 14.75 -13.08 -10.74
N ASP A 483 15.60 -13.99 -10.25
CA ASP A 483 15.54 -15.41 -10.62
C ASP A 483 14.26 -16.08 -10.10
N ASP A 484 13.85 -15.82 -8.86
CA ASP A 484 12.59 -16.34 -8.31
C ASP A 484 11.37 -15.82 -9.08
N THR A 485 11.48 -14.64 -9.70
CA THR A 485 10.37 -13.97 -10.39
C THR A 485 10.24 -14.35 -11.87
N LEU A 486 11.37 -14.43 -12.56
CA LEU A 486 11.48 -14.56 -14.02
C LEU A 486 12.17 -15.86 -14.48
N PHE A 487 12.79 -16.61 -13.57
CA PHE A 487 13.48 -17.87 -13.83
C PHE A 487 14.56 -17.74 -14.93
N ILE A 488 15.49 -16.80 -14.73
CA ILE A 488 16.59 -16.52 -15.68
C ILE A 488 17.70 -17.59 -15.55
N GLY A 489 17.87 -18.15 -14.35
CA GLY A 489 18.82 -19.19 -14.02
C GLY A 489 20.26 -18.82 -14.38
N LYS A 490 20.91 -19.68 -15.17
CA LYS A 490 22.31 -19.50 -15.57
C LYS A 490 22.55 -18.29 -16.48
N ASN A 491 21.50 -17.72 -17.07
CA ASN A 491 21.64 -16.55 -17.95
C ASN A 491 21.74 -15.24 -17.16
N TYR A 492 21.47 -15.25 -15.84
CA TYR A 492 21.42 -14.02 -15.04
C TYR A 492 22.73 -13.23 -15.10
N GLU A 493 23.86 -13.92 -15.01
CA GLU A 493 25.17 -13.26 -15.06
C GLU A 493 25.40 -12.55 -16.41
N ASN A 494 25.03 -13.20 -17.52
CA ASN A 494 25.14 -12.62 -18.85
C ASN A 494 24.16 -11.45 -19.03
N ALA A 495 22.90 -11.61 -18.62
CA ALA A 495 21.90 -10.55 -18.71
C ALA A 495 22.28 -9.32 -17.87
N PHE A 496 22.90 -9.52 -16.70
CA PHE A 496 23.46 -8.45 -15.88
C PHE A 496 24.62 -7.75 -16.57
N ASP A 497 25.61 -8.50 -17.05
CA ASP A 497 26.78 -7.96 -17.75
C ASP A 497 26.37 -7.20 -19.02
N ASP A 498 25.46 -7.76 -19.81
CA ASP A 498 24.97 -7.17 -21.06
C ASP A 498 24.21 -5.87 -20.77
N PHE A 499 23.32 -5.87 -19.77
CA PHE A 499 22.63 -4.66 -19.35
C PHE A 499 23.61 -3.57 -18.87
N GLU A 500 24.61 -3.92 -18.04
CA GLU A 500 25.61 -2.94 -17.60
C GLU A 500 26.43 -2.37 -18.76
N CYS A 501 26.86 -3.22 -19.69
CA CYS A 501 27.58 -2.79 -20.89
C CYS A 501 26.73 -1.81 -21.71
N PHE A 502 25.46 -2.16 -21.92
CA PHE A 502 24.55 -1.31 -22.68
C PHE A 502 24.27 0.01 -21.95
N PHE A 503 23.99 -0.03 -20.66
CA PHE A 503 23.80 1.16 -19.83
C PHE A 503 25.00 2.09 -19.93
N ALA A 504 26.22 1.55 -19.79
CA ALA A 504 27.46 2.30 -19.90
C ALA A 504 27.62 2.97 -21.28
N LEU A 505 27.34 2.26 -22.37
CA LEU A 505 27.42 2.78 -23.74
C LEU A 505 26.39 3.89 -24.00
N VAL A 506 25.16 3.76 -23.48
CA VAL A 506 24.14 4.81 -23.62
C VAL A 506 24.53 6.07 -22.86
N ILE A 507 25.09 5.95 -21.65
CA ILE A 507 25.62 7.11 -20.91
C ILE A 507 26.82 7.72 -21.64
N ALA A 508 27.72 6.90 -22.19
CA ALA A 508 28.84 7.36 -22.98
C ALA A 508 28.41 8.17 -24.20
N ASP A 509 27.32 7.77 -24.86
CA ASP A 509 26.73 8.52 -25.96
C ASP A 509 26.10 9.84 -25.49
N LEU A 510 25.32 9.82 -24.41
CA LEU A 510 24.75 11.04 -23.82
C LEU A 510 25.84 12.05 -23.44
N HIS A 511 26.90 11.60 -22.78
CA HIS A 511 28.04 12.42 -22.39
C HIS A 511 28.77 12.98 -23.62
N ASN A 512 28.96 12.18 -24.66
CA ASN A 512 29.57 12.64 -25.90
C ASN A 512 28.73 13.71 -26.61
N GLN A 513 27.40 13.60 -26.60
CA GLN A 513 26.52 14.64 -27.16
C GLN A 513 26.59 15.95 -26.38
N GLN A 514 26.69 15.88 -25.05
CA GLN A 514 26.64 17.06 -24.18
C GLN A 514 28.00 17.74 -23.98
N GLU A 515 29.06 16.95 -23.84
CA GLU A 515 30.40 17.39 -23.43
C GLU A 515 31.50 17.06 -24.44
N ARG A 516 31.17 16.36 -25.54
CA ARG A 516 32.15 15.90 -26.56
C ARG A 516 33.25 15.02 -25.99
N THR A 517 32.96 14.29 -24.93
CA THR A 517 33.85 13.32 -24.30
C THR A 517 33.08 12.04 -24.01
N VAL A 518 33.76 10.90 -24.13
CA VAL A 518 33.16 9.58 -23.93
C VAL A 518 33.43 9.11 -22.50
N TRP A 519 32.38 9.05 -21.69
CA TRP A 519 32.45 8.56 -20.31
C TRP A 519 31.16 7.83 -19.92
N GLY A 520 31.29 6.72 -19.21
CA GLY A 520 30.16 5.95 -18.70
C GLY A 520 30.55 5.10 -17.48
N PRO A 521 29.57 4.72 -16.65
CA PRO A 521 29.80 3.95 -15.44
C PRO A 521 30.41 2.58 -15.77
N VAL A 522 31.42 2.18 -15.00
CA VAL A 522 32.11 0.89 -15.18
C VAL A 522 31.62 -0.10 -14.15
N GLY A 523 31.04 -1.21 -14.64
CA GLY A 523 30.57 -2.32 -13.82
C GLY A 523 31.53 -3.52 -13.83
N ARG A 524 31.02 -4.69 -13.44
CA ARG A 524 31.81 -5.94 -13.38
C ARG A 524 32.35 -6.40 -14.72
N PHE A 525 31.70 -6.03 -15.82
CA PHE A 525 32.22 -6.30 -17.16
C PHE A 525 33.63 -5.73 -17.37
N GLY A 526 33.99 -4.62 -16.68
CA GLY A 526 35.26 -3.94 -16.88
C GLY A 526 36.50 -4.79 -16.53
N TRP A 527 36.43 -5.65 -15.51
CA TRP A 527 37.52 -6.57 -15.18
C TRP A 527 37.43 -7.91 -15.92
N LYS A 528 36.24 -8.27 -16.45
CA LYS A 528 36.05 -9.43 -17.34
C LYS A 528 36.69 -9.21 -18.72
N GLU A 529 36.82 -7.95 -19.16
CA GLU A 529 37.45 -7.54 -20.43
C GLU A 529 38.86 -8.10 -20.63
N LYS A 530 39.68 -8.18 -19.57
CA LYS A 530 41.08 -8.64 -19.66
C LYS A 530 41.26 -10.14 -19.44
N ARG A 531 40.27 -10.85 -18.90
CA ARG A 531 40.40 -12.28 -18.50
C ARG A 531 39.88 -13.26 -19.56
N SER A 532 39.06 -12.82 -20.51
CA SER A 532 38.40 -13.69 -21.50
C SER A 532 38.62 -13.19 -22.93
N TYR A 533 38.82 -14.12 -23.87
CA TYR A 533 38.91 -13.82 -25.32
C TYR A 533 37.58 -13.31 -25.89
N ASN A 534 36.48 -13.46 -25.14
CA ASN A 534 35.12 -13.02 -25.46
C ASN A 534 34.55 -12.25 -24.26
N SER A 535 34.79 -10.95 -24.20
CA SER A 535 34.24 -10.09 -23.16
C SER A 535 32.82 -9.61 -23.50
N PRO A 536 31.96 -9.34 -22.50
CA PRO A 536 30.59 -8.89 -22.75
C PRO A 536 30.53 -7.62 -23.62
N LEU A 537 31.37 -6.62 -23.31
CA LEU A 537 31.42 -5.36 -24.05
C LEU A 537 31.85 -5.58 -25.51
N SER A 538 32.95 -6.29 -25.74
CA SER A 538 33.43 -6.54 -27.11
C SER A 538 32.43 -7.37 -27.92
N ASN A 539 31.74 -8.33 -27.29
CA ASN A 539 30.70 -9.13 -27.94
C ASN A 539 29.51 -8.26 -28.36
N MET A 540 29.02 -7.39 -27.48
CA MET A 540 27.91 -6.48 -27.79
C MET A 540 28.27 -5.51 -28.92
N ILE A 541 29.48 -4.94 -28.90
CA ILE A 541 29.96 -4.04 -29.97
C ILE A 541 30.03 -4.77 -31.31
N LYS A 542 30.55 -6.01 -31.29
CA LYS A 542 30.63 -6.85 -32.49
C LYS A 542 29.24 -7.18 -33.02
N GLU A 543 28.31 -7.63 -32.17
CA GLU A 543 26.94 -7.94 -32.55
C GLU A 543 26.24 -6.72 -33.17
N ALA A 544 26.34 -5.55 -32.54
CA ALA A 544 25.77 -4.32 -33.04
C ALA A 544 26.33 -3.93 -34.43
N LYS A 545 27.65 -4.09 -34.63
CA LYS A 545 28.30 -3.82 -35.92
C LYS A 545 27.91 -4.84 -37.00
N GLU A 546 27.75 -6.11 -36.64
CA GLU A 546 27.30 -7.16 -37.57
C GLU A 546 25.84 -6.98 -38.00
N GLN A 547 24.96 -6.61 -37.07
CA GLN A 547 23.55 -6.36 -37.37
C GLN A 547 23.31 -4.98 -38.02
N GLY A 548 24.21 -4.02 -37.80
CA GLY A 548 24.14 -2.67 -38.36
C GLY A 548 22.82 -1.99 -38.02
N ILE A 549 22.16 -1.40 -39.02
CA ILE A 549 20.85 -0.74 -38.85
C ILE A 549 19.72 -1.71 -38.41
N ASN A 550 19.95 -3.03 -38.52
CA ASN A 550 18.99 -4.01 -38.07
C ASN A 550 19.05 -4.30 -36.57
N TRP A 551 20.09 -3.81 -35.87
CA TRP A 551 20.23 -4.01 -34.43
C TRP A 551 19.05 -3.41 -33.68
N ALA A 552 18.39 -4.21 -32.85
CA ALA A 552 17.10 -3.87 -32.25
C ALA A 552 17.13 -2.59 -31.39
N PRO A 553 18.18 -2.31 -30.59
CA PRO A 553 18.30 -1.03 -29.89
C PRO A 553 18.30 0.20 -30.82
N LEU A 554 19.01 0.15 -31.96
CA LEU A 554 19.03 1.27 -32.91
C LEU A 554 17.64 1.53 -33.50
N LYS A 555 16.88 0.48 -33.81
CA LYS A 555 15.49 0.63 -34.31
C LYS A 555 14.56 1.32 -33.32
N CYS A 556 14.81 1.16 -32.03
CA CYS A 556 14.04 1.81 -30.97
C CYS A 556 14.46 3.27 -30.73
N GLY A 557 15.52 3.74 -31.39
CA GLY A 557 15.99 5.13 -31.34
C GLY A 557 17.24 5.37 -30.48
N PHE A 558 17.80 4.33 -29.85
CA PHE A 558 19.08 4.47 -29.14
C PHE A 558 20.18 4.94 -30.10
N PHE A 559 21.13 5.73 -29.59
CA PHE A 559 22.20 6.34 -30.40
C PHE A 559 21.67 7.15 -31.61
N GLY A 560 20.42 7.65 -31.53
CA GLY A 560 19.75 8.35 -32.62
C GLY A 560 19.40 7.46 -33.82
N GLY A 561 19.44 6.14 -33.67
CA GLY A 561 19.23 5.18 -34.76
C GLY A 561 20.40 5.09 -35.76
N ASP A 562 21.56 5.67 -35.43
CA ASP A 562 22.73 5.70 -36.28
C ASP A 562 23.84 4.76 -35.77
N ILE A 563 24.17 3.75 -36.58
CA ILE A 563 25.26 2.80 -36.30
C ILE A 563 26.63 3.47 -36.29
N SER A 564 26.81 4.56 -37.04
CA SER A 564 28.08 5.30 -37.09
C SER A 564 28.32 6.03 -35.78
N ARG A 565 27.28 6.67 -35.24
CA ARG A 565 27.29 7.28 -33.91
C ARG A 565 27.58 6.25 -32.82
N PHE A 566 26.90 5.10 -32.85
CA PHE A 566 27.17 4.00 -31.93
C PHE A 566 28.64 3.54 -32.02
N SER A 567 29.12 3.25 -33.23
CA SER A 567 30.47 2.69 -33.42
C SER A 567 31.57 3.62 -32.92
N LEU A 568 31.42 4.93 -33.13
CA LEU A 568 32.38 5.93 -32.66
C LEU A 568 32.47 5.93 -31.12
N VAL A 569 31.32 6.01 -30.45
CA VAL A 569 31.26 6.03 -28.98
C VAL A 569 31.74 4.70 -28.40
N ALA A 570 31.31 3.58 -28.98
CA ALA A 570 31.66 2.25 -28.54
C ALA A 570 33.17 1.97 -28.64
N ASP A 571 33.80 2.34 -29.76
CA ASP A 571 35.23 2.12 -29.97
C ASP A 571 36.10 3.00 -29.05
N GLU A 572 35.65 4.22 -28.76
CA GLU A 572 36.32 5.10 -27.81
C GLU A 572 36.15 4.59 -26.37
N TYR A 573 34.94 4.17 -25.99
CA TYR A 573 34.68 3.61 -24.66
C TYR A 573 35.45 2.31 -24.43
N LEU A 574 35.51 1.41 -25.42
CA LEU A 574 36.28 0.17 -25.34
C LEU A 574 37.78 0.42 -25.10
N LYS A 575 38.36 1.46 -25.70
CA LYS A 575 39.75 1.87 -25.44
C LYS A 575 39.95 2.31 -24.00
N ILE A 576 39.02 3.07 -23.45
CA ILE A 576 39.06 3.53 -22.05
C ILE A 576 39.04 2.33 -21.10
N ILE A 577 38.11 1.39 -21.31
CA ILE A 577 37.99 0.18 -20.47
C ILE A 577 39.23 -0.71 -20.59
N SER A 578 39.74 -0.92 -21.80
CA SER A 578 40.95 -1.72 -22.05
C SER A 578 42.19 -1.14 -21.33
N GLY A 579 42.21 0.17 -21.10
CA GLY A 579 43.26 0.88 -20.37
C GLY A 579 43.24 0.72 -18.85
N LEU A 580 42.19 0.13 -18.26
CA LEU A 580 42.08 0.00 -16.79
C LEU A 580 43.12 -1.00 -16.24
N HIS A 581 43.83 -0.59 -15.17
CA HIS A 581 44.86 -1.40 -14.50
C HIS A 581 44.28 -2.19 -13.32
N TRP A 582 43.26 -2.99 -13.57
CA TRP A 582 42.63 -3.85 -12.56
C TRP A 582 43.20 -5.27 -12.68
N TYR A 583 44.07 -5.65 -11.74
CA TYR A 583 44.78 -6.94 -11.69
C TYR A 583 44.23 -7.85 -10.59
#